data_AF-A0A527ZHT1-F1
#
_entry.id   AF-A0A527ZHT1-F1
#
_cell.length_a   1.000
_cell.length_b   1.000
_cell.length_c   1.000
_cell.angle_alpha   90.00
_cell.angle_beta   90.00
_cell.angle_gamma   90.00
#
_symmetry.space_group_name_H-M   'P 1'
#
loop_
_entity.id
_entity.type
_entity.pdbx_description
1 polymer ?
#
loop_
_entity_poly.entity_id
_entity_poly.type
_entity_poly.pdbx_seq_one_letter_code
_entity_poly.pdbx_strand_id
1 'polypeptide(L)'
;MPDNRLGRLMPQAIAALMTLTLLVAAPVYAQAPSGSNPTAQAVNEQQLLDELQKIEGRVTLPNTAAGLLEQPQGRDYRGFHEGWLPWIGGIAITGILLLLALFYFYRGRIRTLAPESRVRILRFGALERLTHWMTATAFIIL
;
A
#
# COMPACT_ATOMS: atom_id res chain seq x y z
N MET A 1 50.55 16.61 28.34
CA MET A 1 49.36 17.44 28.09
C MET A 1 48.85 17.10 26.70
N PRO A 2 47.64 16.53 26.52
CA PRO A 2 47.11 16.24 25.20
C PRO A 2 46.49 17.49 24.55
N ASP A 3 46.78 17.69 23.26
CA ASP A 3 46.50 18.91 22.51
C ASP A 3 45.03 19.04 22.08
N ASN A 4 44.41 20.19 22.36
CA ASN A 4 42.99 20.50 22.10
C ASN A 4 42.65 20.78 20.61
N ARG A 5 43.38 20.21 19.65
CA ARG A 5 43.24 20.51 18.21
C ARG A 5 41.87 20.12 17.64
N LEU A 6 41.24 19.07 18.18
CA LEU A 6 39.93 18.58 17.74
C LEU A 6 38.79 19.57 18.03
N GLY A 7 38.84 20.30 19.14
CA GLY A 7 37.79 21.26 19.53
C GLY A 7 37.75 22.52 18.67
N ARG A 8 38.87 22.87 18.00
CA ARG A 8 38.99 24.08 17.18
C ARG A 8 38.61 23.86 15.70
N LEU A 9 38.66 22.61 15.22
CA LEU A 9 38.37 22.23 13.84
C LEU A 9 36.88 21.92 13.60
N MET A 10 36.15 21.47 14.63
CA MET A 10 34.70 21.23 14.54
C MET A 10 33.87 22.45 14.09
N PRO A 11 34.01 23.66 14.69
CA PRO A 11 33.19 24.81 14.28
C PRO A 11 33.51 25.26 12.85
N GLN A 12 34.76 25.08 12.39
CA GLN A 12 35.17 25.42 11.02
C GLN A 12 34.59 24.43 9.99
N ALA A 13 34.52 23.14 10.34
CA ALA A 13 33.90 22.12 9.50
C ALA A 13 32.39 22.35 9.34
N ILE A 14 31.69 22.75 10.41
CA ILE A 14 30.26 23.08 10.37
C ILE A 14 30.00 24.33 9.51
N ALA A 15 30.82 25.37 9.67
CA ALA A 15 30.71 26.58 8.86
C ALA A 15 30.96 26.31 7.36
N ALA A 16 31.94 25.47 7.03
CA ALA A 16 32.23 25.08 5.66
C ALA A 16 31.11 24.23 5.03
N LEU A 17 30.45 23.37 5.81
CA LEU A 17 29.31 22.59 5.35
C LEU A 17 28.07 23.47 5.11
N MET A 18 27.85 24.48 5.96
CA MET A 18 26.77 25.46 5.82
C MET A 18 26.96 26.36 4.59
N THR A 19 28.19 26.81 4.32
CA THR A 19 28.46 27.62 3.12
C THR A 19 28.38 26.80 1.84
N LEU A 20 28.83 25.54 1.86
CA LEU A 20 28.69 24.63 0.72
C LEU A 20 27.22 24.32 0.42
N THR A 21 26.39 24.11 1.44
CA THR A 21 24.95 23.87 1.27
C THR A 21 24.20 25.10 0.73
N LEU A 22 24.58 26.32 1.13
CA LEU A 22 24.01 27.54 0.55
C LEU A 22 24.43 27.77 -0.92
N LEU A 23 25.68 27.46 -1.29
CA LEU A 23 26.15 27.65 -2.67
C LEU A 23 25.46 26.69 -3.67
N VAL A 24 25.12 25.48 -3.23
CA VAL A 24 24.43 24.47 -4.06
C VAL A 24 22.93 24.74 -4.19
N ALA A 25 22.31 25.45 -3.22
CA ALA A 25 20.87 25.75 -3.25
C ALA A 25 20.51 27.00 -4.07
N ALA A 26 21.46 27.91 -4.33
CA ALA A 26 21.22 29.14 -5.08
C ALA A 26 20.69 28.98 -6.53
N PRO A 27 21.15 28.03 -7.37
CA PRO A 27 20.71 27.95 -8.76
C PRO A 27 19.28 27.42 -8.93
N VAL A 28 18.68 26.80 -7.90
CA VAL A 28 17.34 26.22 -7.96
C VAL A 28 16.24 27.30 -8.03
N TYR A 29 16.49 28.50 -7.49
CA TYR A 29 15.49 29.59 -7.49
C TYR A 29 15.50 30.46 -8.76
N ALA A 30 16.50 30.33 -9.63
CA ALA A 30 16.65 31.19 -10.81
C ALA A 30 16.04 30.63 -12.10
N GLN A 31 15.53 29.39 -12.09
CA GLN A 31 14.88 28.77 -13.25
C GLN A 31 13.38 29.04 -13.24
N ALA A 32 12.98 30.28 -13.53
CA ALA A 32 11.59 30.57 -13.89
C ALA A 32 11.35 30.08 -15.34
N PRO A 33 10.30 29.28 -15.61
CA PRO A 33 10.02 28.79 -16.95
C PRO A 33 9.51 29.95 -17.81
N SER A 34 10.41 30.56 -18.58
CA SER A 34 10.11 31.61 -19.55
C SER A 34 9.64 31.00 -20.87
N GLY A 35 8.36 30.64 -20.95
CA GLY A 35 7.70 30.20 -22.18
C GLY A 35 6.17 30.18 -22.03
N SER A 36 5.46 30.88 -22.91
CA SER A 36 4.00 30.76 -23.02
C SER A 36 3.69 29.39 -23.63
N ASN A 37 3.31 28.43 -22.78
CA ASN A 37 2.91 27.10 -23.20
C ASN A 37 1.39 27.09 -23.49
N PRO A 38 0.94 27.07 -24.75
CA PRO A 38 -0.48 27.12 -25.08
C PRO A 38 -1.26 25.88 -24.58
N THR A 39 -0.60 24.75 -24.33
CA THR A 39 -1.22 23.58 -23.66
C THR A 39 -1.37 23.75 -22.15
N ALA A 40 -0.70 24.72 -21.52
CA ALA A 40 -0.96 25.05 -20.11
C ALA A 40 -2.34 25.68 -19.90
N GLN A 41 -2.98 26.14 -20.99
CA GLN A 41 -4.35 26.68 -21.01
C GLN A 41 -5.35 25.69 -21.63
N ALA A 42 -4.90 24.51 -22.07
CA ALA A 42 -5.82 23.46 -22.50
C ALA A 42 -6.55 22.89 -21.29
N VAL A 43 -7.85 22.59 -21.46
CA VAL A 43 -8.65 21.98 -20.39
C VAL A 43 -7.98 20.66 -20.01
N ASN A 44 -7.59 20.55 -18.75
CA ASN A 44 -6.93 19.36 -18.25
C ASN A 44 -7.96 18.21 -18.15
N GLU A 45 -7.61 17.00 -18.60
CA GLU A 45 -8.53 15.85 -18.52
C GLU A 45 -9.02 15.59 -17.10
N GLN A 46 -8.21 15.91 -16.09
CA GLN A 46 -8.54 15.76 -14.67
C GLN A 46 -9.61 16.78 -14.21
N GLN A 47 -9.62 17.98 -14.79
CA GLN A 47 -10.68 18.97 -14.54
C GLN A 47 -12.01 18.56 -15.20
N LEU A 48 -11.95 18.00 -16.42
CA LEU A 48 -13.14 17.45 -17.08
C LEU A 48 -13.69 16.24 -16.30
N LEU A 49 -12.81 15.41 -15.75
CA LEU A 49 -13.16 14.30 -14.88
C LEU A 49 -13.86 14.75 -13.61
N ASP A 50 -13.32 15.77 -12.94
CA ASP A 50 -13.89 16.29 -11.71
C ASP A 50 -15.27 16.92 -11.94
N GLU A 51 -15.45 17.64 -13.06
CA GLU A 51 -16.71 18.31 -13.39
C GLU A 51 -17.78 17.34 -13.94
N LEU A 52 -17.41 16.47 -14.88
CA LEU A 52 -18.36 15.61 -15.60
C LEU A 52 -18.51 14.22 -14.97
N GLN A 53 -17.65 13.87 -14.02
CA GLN A 53 -17.51 12.54 -13.42
C GLN A 53 -17.32 11.38 -14.42
N LYS A 54 -17.13 11.70 -15.70
CA LYS A 54 -17.14 10.77 -16.82
C LYS A 54 -16.31 11.33 -17.97
N ILE A 55 -15.43 10.52 -18.54
CA ILE A 55 -14.76 10.86 -19.81
C ILE A 55 -15.37 10.01 -20.91
N GLU A 56 -15.94 10.69 -21.90
CA GLU A 56 -16.39 10.08 -23.14
C GLU A 56 -15.64 10.68 -24.34
N GLY A 57 -15.16 9.80 -25.21
CA GLY A 57 -14.56 10.14 -26.49
C GLY A 57 -15.47 9.76 -27.66
N ARG A 58 -15.21 10.34 -28.82
CA ARG A 58 -15.84 9.91 -30.07
C ARG A 58 -15.22 8.58 -30.52
N VAL A 59 -16.05 7.62 -30.89
CA VAL A 59 -15.62 6.33 -31.41
C VAL A 59 -16.34 6.01 -32.71
N THR A 60 -15.60 5.41 -33.65
CA THR A 60 -16.10 4.96 -34.97
C THR A 60 -16.58 3.51 -34.97
N LEU A 61 -16.37 2.77 -33.87
CA LEU A 61 -16.89 1.42 -33.72
C LEU A 61 -18.43 1.46 -33.58
N PRO A 62 -19.15 0.45 -34.10
CA PRO A 62 -20.59 0.31 -33.90
C PRO A 62 -20.98 0.24 -32.41
N ASN A 63 -20.06 -0.23 -31.56
CA ASN A 63 -20.24 -0.26 -30.12
C ASN A 63 -20.00 1.13 -29.51
N THR A 64 -21.08 1.87 -29.25
CA THR A 64 -21.03 3.20 -28.64
C THR A 64 -20.44 3.20 -27.23
N ALA A 65 -20.52 2.08 -26.49
CA ALA A 65 -19.93 1.96 -25.16
C ALA A 65 -18.40 2.01 -25.16
N ALA A 66 -17.75 1.75 -26.31
CA ALA A 66 -16.31 1.87 -26.45
C ALA A 66 -15.81 3.33 -26.38
N GLY A 67 -16.71 4.32 -26.49
CA GLY A 67 -16.37 5.73 -26.27
C GLY A 67 -16.19 6.10 -24.80
N LEU A 68 -16.55 5.21 -23.87
CA LEU A 68 -16.50 5.47 -22.45
C LEU A 68 -15.12 5.06 -21.91
N LEU A 69 -14.23 6.04 -21.73
CA LEU A 69 -12.81 5.78 -21.40
C LEU A 69 -12.62 5.28 -19.96
N GLU A 70 -13.43 5.77 -19.02
CA GLU A 70 -13.46 5.23 -17.66
C GLU A 70 -14.92 4.99 -17.22
N GLN A 71 -15.20 3.76 -16.78
CA GLN A 71 -16.50 3.39 -16.25
C GLN A 71 -16.70 3.98 -14.84
N PRO A 72 -17.70 4.87 -14.63
CA PRO A 72 -17.94 5.48 -13.32
C PRO A 72 -18.16 4.44 -12.22
N GLN A 73 -18.94 3.39 -12.49
CA GLN A 73 -19.21 2.32 -11.54
C GLN A 73 -17.95 1.55 -11.16
N GLY A 74 -17.04 1.35 -12.12
CA GLY A 74 -15.75 0.71 -11.88
C GLY A 74 -14.82 1.59 -11.03
N ARG A 75 -14.86 2.91 -11.22
CA ARG A 75 -14.11 3.88 -10.40
C ARG A 75 -14.62 3.89 -8.96
N ASP A 76 -15.94 3.91 -8.77
CA ASP A 76 -16.56 3.88 -7.44
C ASP A 76 -16.23 2.58 -6.70
N TYR A 77 -16.34 1.45 -7.39
CA TYR A 77 -15.97 0.16 -6.82
C TYR A 77 -14.47 0.12 -6.46
N ARG A 78 -13.59 0.63 -7.32
CA ARG A 78 -12.15 0.73 -7.03
C ARG A 78 -11.90 1.57 -5.78
N GLY A 79 -12.53 2.73 -5.67
CA GLY A 79 -12.43 3.59 -4.49
C GLY A 79 -12.90 2.90 -3.20
N PHE A 80 -13.99 2.13 -3.28
CA PHE A 80 -14.44 1.30 -2.16
C PHE A 80 -13.46 0.16 -1.84
N HIS A 81 -12.98 -0.55 -2.86
CA HIS A 81 -12.13 -1.72 -2.73
C HIS A 81 -10.72 -1.38 -2.22
N GLU A 82 -10.15 -0.27 -2.66
CA GLU A 82 -8.83 0.19 -2.21
C GLU A 82 -8.92 0.97 -0.89
N GLY A 83 -10.03 1.68 -0.67
CA GLY A 83 -10.27 2.48 0.53
C GLY A 83 -10.86 1.65 1.67
N TRP A 84 -12.15 1.36 1.59
CA TRP A 84 -12.93 0.83 2.72
C TRP A 84 -12.77 -0.67 2.95
N LEU A 85 -12.67 -1.46 1.88
CA LEU A 85 -12.66 -2.92 1.99
C LEU A 85 -11.51 -3.47 2.87
N PRO A 86 -10.26 -2.98 2.78
CA PRO A 86 -9.18 -3.46 3.63
C PRO A 86 -9.41 -3.14 5.12
N TRP A 87 -10.00 -1.98 5.41
CA TRP A 87 -10.36 -1.59 6.79
C TRP A 87 -11.45 -2.47 7.37
N ILE A 88 -12.52 -2.72 6.59
CA ILE A 88 -13.60 -3.63 7.00
C ILE A 88 -13.05 -5.02 7.26
N GLY A 89 -12.22 -5.55 6.35
CA GLY A 89 -11.57 -6.85 6.51
C GLY A 89 -10.68 -6.92 7.74
N GLY A 90 -9.85 -5.89 7.97
CA GLY A 90 -8.98 -5.79 9.13
C GLY A 90 -9.77 -5.78 10.44
N ILE A 91 -10.79 -4.94 10.55
CA ILE A 91 -11.67 -4.86 11.72
C ILE A 91 -12.39 -6.19 11.95
N ALA A 92 -12.89 -6.85 10.91
CA ALA A 92 -13.58 -8.13 11.03
C ALA A 92 -12.65 -9.22 11.58
N ILE A 93 -11.43 -9.34 11.04
CA ILE A 93 -10.44 -10.33 11.50
C ILE A 93 -10.05 -10.06 12.95
N THR A 94 -9.67 -8.82 13.29
CA THR A 94 -9.30 -8.44 14.65
C THR A 94 -10.46 -8.62 15.62
N GLY A 95 -11.69 -8.28 15.20
CA GLY A 95 -12.90 -8.45 15.99
C GLY A 95 -13.17 -9.91 16.35
N ILE A 96 -13.08 -10.82 15.37
CA ILE A 96 -13.26 -12.27 15.61
C ILE A 96 -12.16 -12.80 16.54
N LEU A 97 -10.90 -12.41 16.34
CA LEU A 97 -9.80 -12.83 17.21
C LEU A 97 -10.02 -12.36 18.66
N LEU A 98 -10.47 -11.12 18.84
CA LEU A 98 -10.77 -10.57 20.17
C LEU A 98 -11.95 -11.32 20.82
N LEU A 99 -13.01 -11.59 20.07
CA LEU A 99 -14.15 -12.38 20.54
C LEU A 99 -13.73 -13.78 20.98
N LEU A 100 -12.90 -14.47 20.19
CA LEU A 100 -12.37 -15.79 20.54
C LEU A 100 -11.49 -15.74 21.79
N ALA A 101 -10.62 -14.73 21.90
CA ALA A 101 -9.77 -14.54 23.08
C ALA A 101 -10.62 -14.32 24.34
N LEU A 102 -11.61 -13.42 24.27
CA LEU A 102 -12.53 -13.15 25.37
C LEU A 102 -13.31 -14.40 25.77
N PHE A 103 -13.84 -15.13 24.79
CA PHE A 103 -14.53 -16.40 25.02
C PHE A 103 -13.62 -17.42 25.71
N TYR A 104 -12.36 -17.54 25.27
CA TYR A 104 -11.39 -18.44 25.88
C TYR A 104 -11.09 -18.07 27.32
N PHE A 105 -10.91 -16.78 27.63
CA PHE A 105 -10.66 -16.34 29.02
C PHE A 105 -11.88 -16.52 29.92
N TYR A 106 -13.08 -16.29 29.40
CA TYR A 106 -14.32 -16.49 30.14
C TYR A 106 -14.61 -17.98 30.41
N ARG A 107 -14.49 -18.83 29.39
CA ARG A 107 -14.86 -20.25 29.48
C ARG A 107 -13.74 -21.12 30.05
N GLY A 108 -12.49 -20.71 29.87
CA GLY A 108 -11.29 -21.49 30.14
C GLY A 108 -11.05 -22.61 29.13
N ARG A 109 -10.00 -23.41 29.37
CA ARG A 109 -9.65 -24.55 28.52
C ARG A 109 -10.66 -25.69 28.67
N ILE A 110 -11.33 -26.05 27.58
CA ILE A 110 -12.19 -27.24 27.52
C ILE A 110 -11.29 -28.48 27.53
N ARG A 111 -11.46 -29.35 28.52
CA ARG A 111 -10.70 -30.60 28.67
C ARG A 111 -11.43 -31.76 28.00
N THR A 112 -10.67 -32.66 27.42
CA THR A 112 -11.15 -33.96 26.95
C THR A 112 -11.55 -34.81 28.16
N LEU A 113 -12.63 -35.61 28.01
CA LEU A 113 -13.13 -36.50 29.08
C LEU A 113 -12.17 -37.66 29.34
N ALA A 114 -11.51 -38.16 28.29
CA ALA A 114 -10.56 -39.25 28.35
C ALA A 114 -9.11 -38.73 28.30
N PRO A 115 -8.16 -39.43 28.95
CA PRO A 115 -6.74 -39.14 28.78
C PRO A 115 -6.30 -39.28 27.32
N GLU A 116 -5.34 -38.44 26.90
CA GLU A 116 -4.75 -38.53 25.56
C GLU A 116 -4.08 -39.90 25.34
N SER A 117 -4.33 -40.50 24.17
CA SER A 117 -3.69 -41.77 23.79
C SER A 117 -2.18 -41.62 23.68
N ARG A 118 -1.42 -42.56 24.24
CA ARG A 118 0.05 -42.61 24.09
C ARG A 118 0.51 -43.16 22.75
N VAL A 119 -0.41 -43.61 21.90
CA VAL A 119 -0.12 -44.13 20.57
C VAL A 119 -0.37 -43.03 19.54
N ARG A 120 0.67 -42.66 18.79
CA ARG A 120 0.58 -41.70 17.68
C ARG A 120 0.38 -42.46 16.38
N ILE A 121 -0.61 -42.04 15.59
CA ILE A 121 -0.86 -42.57 14.24
C ILE A 121 -0.44 -41.49 13.24
N LEU A 122 0.32 -41.88 12.21
CA LEU A 122 0.66 -40.97 11.12
C LEU A 122 -0.58 -40.76 10.24
N ARG A 123 -1.27 -39.63 10.40
CA ARG A 123 -2.45 -39.30 9.59
C ARG A 123 -2.12 -38.94 8.14
N PHE A 124 -1.05 -38.17 7.95
CA PHE A 124 -0.60 -37.70 6.64
C PHE A 124 0.92 -37.90 6.54
N GLY A 125 1.40 -38.45 5.44
CA GLY A 125 2.83 -38.53 5.15
C GLY A 125 3.40 -37.20 4.66
N ALA A 126 4.68 -37.22 4.30
CA ALA A 126 5.37 -36.01 3.82
C ALA A 126 4.92 -35.60 2.42
N LEU A 127 4.67 -36.57 1.52
CA LEU A 127 4.25 -36.30 0.15
C LEU A 127 2.84 -35.70 0.11
N GLU A 128 1.91 -36.23 0.90
CA GLU A 128 0.53 -35.73 0.96
C GLU A 128 0.50 -34.28 1.46
N ARG A 129 1.30 -33.95 2.48
CA ARG A 129 1.47 -32.57 2.93
C ARG A 129 2.06 -31.70 1.85
N LEU A 130 3.10 -32.15 1.15
CA LEU A 130 3.75 -31.38 0.10
C LEU A 130 2.79 -31.08 -1.05
N THR A 131 2.06 -32.08 -1.54
CA THR A 131 1.07 -31.88 -2.61
C THR A 131 -0.04 -30.94 -2.15
N HIS A 132 -0.56 -31.12 -0.93
CA HIS A 132 -1.61 -30.25 -0.40
C HIS A 132 -1.16 -28.79 -0.31
N TRP A 133 0.02 -28.54 0.28
CA TRP A 133 0.55 -27.19 0.42
C TRP A 133 0.94 -26.57 -0.91
N MET A 134 1.45 -27.36 -1.86
CA MET A 134 1.73 -26.89 -3.22
C MET A 134 0.44 -26.44 -3.91
N THR A 135 -0.61 -27.25 -3.87
CA THR A 135 -1.90 -26.90 -4.48
C THR A 135 -2.56 -25.72 -3.78
N ALA A 136 -2.55 -25.68 -2.45
CA ALA A 136 -3.11 -24.56 -1.68
C ALA A 136 -2.37 -23.24 -1.97
N THR A 137 -1.03 -23.29 -2.05
CA THR A 137 -0.23 -22.10 -2.37
C THR A 137 -0.47 -21.63 -3.80
N ALA A 138 -0.57 -22.56 -4.76
CA ALA A 138 -0.92 -22.22 -6.13
C ALA A 138 -2.29 -21.51 -6.18
N PHE A 139 -3.30 -22.00 -5.45
CA PHE A 139 -4.64 -21.38 -5.39
C PHE A 139 -4.67 -20.01 -4.70
N ILE A 140 -3.79 -19.76 -3.72
CA ILE A 140 -3.72 -18.45 -3.05
C ILE A 140 -3.03 -17.41 -3.94
N ILE A 141 -2.03 -17.82 -4.73
CA ILE A 141 -1.21 -16.91 -5.53
C ILE A 141 -1.81 -16.67 -6.93
N LEU A 142 -2.33 -17.71 -7.59
CA LEU A 142 -2.92 -17.65 -8.94
C LEU A 142 -4.42 -17.35 -8.86
#